data_AF-A0A357QHK1-F1
#
_entry.id   AF-A0A357QHK1-F1
#
_cell.length_a   1.000
_cell.length_b   1.000
_cell.length_c   1.000
_cell.angle_alpha   90.00
_cell.angle_beta   90.00
_cell.angle_gamma   90.00
#
_symmetry.space_group_name_H-M   'P 1'
#
loop_
_entity.id
_entity.type
_entity.pdbx_description
1 polymer ?
#
loop_
_entity_poly.entity_id
_entity_poly.type
_entity_poly.pdbx_seq_one_letter_code
_entity_poly.pdbx_strand_id
1 'polypeptide(L)'
;MKKIFAFTLILFSLSGIAQTYTSSQDGNWTNPMTWSPMGVPLPGSTVIINHNVILDTDFGYSSGSITVNASGTLEQSAVGRNLSVDGGELYNNGEIIVTNFALFSGYFYNNSFFSSHLIYLTDSADNSDNGIFYDCDSLYTNVYLYSTGEINAVKLYNDGYFFNDGYFFGTDFWNNSEFYSNSGVLVTNFTNAGYMENNGGFQFQNSTNLSELINSGDYIGNYFTNTGKFYNYMVTALTMDFLNVDSTDHDALLHLEGPFLITNDMLNIDSITGTTDGNICVGNLSTNAGLFLGNFDFCDQTGSVPDVNTGTIDAGITYCTKSCEVGVPETVDTGTPVLFPNPFSTHLKINSQGYENFSLFDAAGRMIVHVDITQSETIISTESLKEGVYYYSLTNKNSEVRGKVIKN
;
A
#
# COMPACT_ATOMS: atom_id res chain seq x y z
N MET A 1 -42.97 -54.99 -45.21
CA MET A 1 -41.75 -54.18 -44.96
C MET A 1 -42.14 -52.95 -44.15
N LYS A 2 -41.60 -52.81 -42.93
CA LYS A 2 -41.33 -51.57 -42.17
C LYS A 2 -41.03 -51.97 -40.72
N LYS A 3 -39.73 -52.16 -40.43
CA LYS A 3 -39.22 -52.22 -39.05
C LYS A 3 -38.79 -50.80 -38.70
N ILE A 4 -39.51 -50.17 -37.78
CA ILE A 4 -39.15 -48.86 -37.22
C ILE A 4 -38.20 -49.16 -36.06
N PHE A 5 -36.93 -48.79 -36.22
CA PHE A 5 -35.95 -48.77 -35.14
C PHE A 5 -36.12 -47.46 -34.38
N ALA A 6 -36.60 -47.53 -33.13
CA ALA A 6 -36.60 -46.40 -32.22
C ALA A 6 -35.18 -46.26 -31.63
N PHE A 7 -34.49 -45.18 -31.98
CA PHE A 7 -33.19 -44.81 -31.43
C PHE A 7 -33.43 -43.83 -30.28
N THR A 8 -33.42 -44.34 -29.05
CA THR A 8 -33.54 -43.51 -27.84
C THR A 8 -32.19 -42.83 -27.59
N LEU A 9 -32.10 -41.55 -27.95
CA LEU A 9 -30.96 -40.69 -27.65
C LEU A 9 -31.00 -40.36 -26.14
N ILE A 10 -30.23 -41.07 -25.33
CA ILE A 10 -30.02 -40.73 -23.92
C ILE A 10 -29.09 -39.52 -23.90
N LEU A 11 -29.68 -38.32 -23.82
CA LEU A 11 -28.98 -37.11 -23.40
C LEU A 11 -28.62 -37.28 -21.92
N PHE A 12 -27.40 -37.76 -21.64
CA PHE A 12 -26.78 -37.53 -20.34
C PHE A 12 -26.47 -36.03 -20.25
N SER A 13 -27.32 -35.29 -19.54
CA SER A 13 -26.92 -34.01 -18.98
C SER A 13 -25.79 -34.29 -17.98
N LEU A 14 -24.55 -34.12 -18.42
CA LEU A 14 -23.39 -34.02 -17.53
C LEU A 14 -23.58 -32.74 -16.71
N SER A 15 -24.29 -32.86 -15.60
CA SER A 15 -24.17 -31.89 -14.51
C SER A 15 -22.72 -31.97 -14.04
N GLY A 16 -21.89 -31.00 -14.46
CA GLY A 16 -20.52 -30.87 -14.01
C GLY A 16 -20.53 -30.68 -12.49
N ILE A 17 -20.25 -31.74 -11.75
CA ILE A 17 -19.99 -31.62 -10.32
C ILE A 17 -18.64 -30.92 -10.22
N ALA A 18 -18.58 -29.78 -9.54
CA ALA A 18 -17.33 -29.11 -9.22
C ALA A 18 -16.41 -30.12 -8.52
N GLN A 19 -15.34 -30.53 -9.19
CA GLN A 19 -14.40 -31.51 -8.68
C GLN A 19 -13.34 -30.81 -7.83
N THR A 20 -13.05 -31.38 -6.66
CA THR A 20 -11.96 -30.90 -5.81
C THR A 20 -10.67 -31.62 -6.18
N TYR A 21 -9.62 -30.85 -6.43
CA TYR A 21 -8.25 -31.32 -6.62
C TYR A 21 -7.36 -30.78 -5.51
N THR A 22 -6.60 -31.67 -4.89
CA THR A 22 -5.61 -31.31 -3.87
C THR A 22 -4.22 -31.70 -4.36
N SER A 23 -3.23 -30.82 -4.26
CA SER A 23 -1.86 -31.20 -4.61
C SER A 23 -1.35 -32.27 -3.64
N SER A 24 -0.83 -33.37 -4.17
CA SER A 24 -0.34 -34.53 -3.41
C SER A 24 1.18 -34.64 -3.36
N GLN A 25 1.88 -33.83 -4.15
CA GLN A 25 3.33 -33.72 -4.23
C GLN A 25 3.71 -32.42 -4.93
N ASP A 26 4.99 -32.06 -4.88
CA ASP A 26 5.52 -30.98 -5.70
C ASP A 26 5.43 -31.34 -7.19
N GLY A 27 5.24 -30.34 -8.04
CA GLY A 27 5.27 -30.52 -9.48
C GLY A 27 4.54 -29.46 -10.29
N ASN A 28 4.52 -29.65 -11.59
CA ASN A 28 3.84 -28.75 -12.51
C ASN A 28 2.32 -28.83 -12.37
N TRP A 29 1.64 -27.70 -12.59
CA TRP A 29 0.19 -27.61 -12.65
C TRP A 29 -0.39 -28.58 -13.69
N THR A 30 0.21 -28.66 -14.88
CA THR A 30 -0.30 -29.52 -15.96
C THR A 30 0.01 -31.02 -15.79
N ASN A 31 0.77 -31.42 -14.78
CA ASN A 31 1.09 -32.84 -14.55
C ASN A 31 -0.03 -33.52 -13.74
N PRO A 32 -0.74 -34.53 -14.28
CA PRO A 32 -1.81 -35.22 -13.55
C PRO A 32 -1.38 -35.89 -12.25
N MET A 33 -0.08 -36.19 -12.08
CA MET A 33 0.49 -36.80 -10.87
C MET A 33 0.68 -35.80 -9.72
N THR A 34 0.63 -34.50 -10.00
CA THR A 34 0.68 -33.44 -8.97
C THR A 34 -0.59 -33.45 -8.12
N TRP A 35 -1.70 -33.97 -8.65
CA TRP A 35 -3.03 -33.78 -8.07
C TRP A 35 -3.70 -35.09 -7.64
N SER A 36 -4.51 -34.97 -6.59
CA SER A 36 -5.41 -36.00 -6.10
C SER A 36 -6.85 -35.47 -6.10
N PRO A 37 -7.82 -36.15 -6.74
CA PRO A 37 -7.63 -37.35 -7.56
C PRO A 37 -6.78 -37.08 -8.81
N MET A 38 -6.17 -38.13 -9.38
CA MET A 38 -5.29 -38.02 -10.54
C MET A 38 -6.01 -37.34 -11.71
N GLY A 39 -5.45 -36.24 -12.18
CA GLY A 39 -6.02 -35.38 -13.23
C GLY A 39 -5.42 -33.98 -13.16
N VAL A 40 -5.72 -33.15 -14.15
CA VAL A 40 -5.31 -31.73 -14.14
C VAL A 40 -6.52 -30.89 -13.75
N PRO A 41 -6.42 -30.00 -12.75
CA PRO A 41 -7.50 -29.07 -12.43
C PRO A 41 -7.88 -28.25 -13.66
N LEU A 42 -9.18 -28.16 -13.91
CA LEU A 42 -9.74 -27.38 -15.00
C LEU A 42 -10.46 -26.14 -14.42
N PRO A 43 -10.69 -25.10 -15.23
CA PRO A 43 -11.55 -23.99 -14.82
C PRO A 43 -12.90 -24.49 -14.29
N GLY A 44 -13.34 -23.97 -13.13
CA GLY A 44 -14.53 -24.48 -12.42
C GLY A 44 -14.25 -25.47 -11.28
N SER A 45 -13.03 -26.00 -11.18
CA SER A 45 -12.62 -26.87 -10.06
C SER A 45 -12.38 -26.11 -8.76
N THR A 46 -12.48 -26.82 -7.64
CA THR A 46 -11.93 -26.36 -6.35
C THR A 46 -10.52 -26.92 -6.21
N VAL A 47 -9.51 -26.06 -6.12
CA VAL A 47 -8.10 -26.43 -6.08
C VAL A 47 -7.52 -26.11 -4.71
N ILE A 48 -6.88 -27.08 -4.07
CA ILE A 48 -6.21 -26.92 -2.78
C ILE A 48 -4.72 -27.24 -2.96
N ILE A 49 -3.85 -26.28 -2.66
CA ILE A 49 -2.41 -26.38 -2.84
C ILE A 49 -1.74 -26.46 -1.46
N ASN A 50 -1.13 -27.60 -1.16
CA ASN A 50 -0.39 -27.88 0.08
C ASN A 50 1.13 -28.07 -0.13
N HIS A 51 1.56 -28.10 -1.39
CA HIS A 51 2.91 -28.43 -1.86
C HIS A 51 3.40 -27.32 -2.81
N ASN A 52 4.64 -27.41 -3.30
CA ASN A 52 5.14 -26.49 -4.31
C ASN A 52 4.59 -26.85 -5.70
N VAL A 53 3.70 -26.03 -6.22
CA VAL A 53 3.09 -26.19 -7.54
C VAL A 53 3.63 -25.14 -8.49
N ILE A 54 4.25 -25.59 -9.58
CA ILE A 54 4.73 -24.71 -10.64
C ILE A 54 3.59 -24.48 -11.64
N LEU A 55 3.08 -23.25 -11.71
CA LEU A 55 2.21 -22.80 -12.79
C LEU A 55 3.02 -22.76 -14.09
N ASP A 56 2.88 -23.77 -14.94
CA ASP A 56 3.63 -23.93 -16.19
C ASP A 56 2.83 -23.56 -17.44
N THR A 57 1.55 -23.21 -17.25
CA THR A 57 0.64 -22.63 -18.25
C THR A 57 -0.08 -21.42 -17.65
N ASP A 58 -0.46 -20.45 -18.47
CA ASP A 58 -1.39 -19.42 -18.01
C ASP A 58 -2.69 -20.08 -17.57
N PHE A 59 -3.30 -19.57 -16.52
CA PHE A 59 -4.52 -20.16 -15.95
C PHE A 59 -5.53 -19.08 -15.61
N GLY A 60 -6.78 -19.35 -15.95
CA GLY A 60 -7.89 -18.49 -15.65
C GLY A 60 -9.14 -19.30 -15.38
N TYR A 61 -9.99 -18.85 -14.47
CA TYR A 61 -11.24 -19.52 -14.16
C TYR A 61 -12.36 -18.53 -13.87
N SER A 62 -13.59 -18.93 -14.17
CA SER A 62 -14.79 -18.11 -13.97
C SER A 62 -15.75 -18.65 -12.90
N SER A 63 -15.39 -19.77 -12.28
CA SER A 63 -16.07 -20.36 -11.14
C SER A 63 -15.12 -21.37 -10.48
N GLY A 64 -15.49 -21.86 -9.29
CA GLY A 64 -14.61 -22.70 -8.48
C GLY A 64 -13.73 -21.85 -7.57
N SER A 65 -12.61 -22.41 -7.13
CA SER A 65 -11.70 -21.70 -6.23
C SER A 65 -10.28 -22.24 -6.29
N ILE A 66 -9.32 -21.41 -5.94
CA ILE A 66 -7.94 -21.82 -5.64
C ILE A 66 -7.65 -21.41 -4.19
N THR A 67 -7.18 -22.36 -3.38
CA THR A 67 -6.68 -22.12 -2.03
C THR A 67 -5.25 -22.59 -1.94
N VAL A 68 -4.32 -21.65 -1.73
CA VAL A 68 -2.94 -21.95 -1.35
C VAL A 68 -2.87 -21.95 0.17
N ASN A 69 -2.67 -23.12 0.78
CA ASN A 69 -2.54 -23.23 2.23
C ASN A 69 -1.16 -22.75 2.68
N ALA A 70 -0.99 -22.54 3.99
CA ALA A 70 0.24 -21.97 4.57
C ALA A 70 1.55 -22.72 4.24
N SER A 71 1.48 -24.01 3.93
CA SER A 71 2.64 -24.81 3.51
C SER A 71 2.82 -24.88 1.98
N GLY A 72 1.88 -24.37 1.22
CA GLY A 72 1.84 -24.46 -0.23
C GLY A 72 2.40 -23.22 -0.91
N THR A 73 2.92 -23.43 -2.12
CA THR A 73 3.38 -22.36 -3.01
C THR A 73 2.77 -22.59 -4.39
N LEU A 74 2.29 -21.52 -5.03
CA LEU A 74 1.93 -21.47 -6.44
C LEU A 74 2.88 -20.51 -7.14
N GLU A 75 3.88 -21.04 -7.85
CA GLU A 75 4.94 -20.25 -8.46
C GLU A 75 4.91 -20.39 -9.98
N GLN A 76 5.05 -19.29 -10.71
CA GLN A 76 5.24 -19.32 -12.16
C GLN A 76 6.48 -20.10 -12.60
N SER A 77 6.42 -20.66 -13.80
CA SER A 77 7.62 -21.20 -14.46
C SER A 77 8.61 -20.10 -14.89
N ALA A 78 9.80 -20.50 -15.36
CA ALA A 78 10.85 -19.58 -15.83
C ALA A 78 10.44 -18.64 -16.97
N VAL A 79 9.44 -19.04 -17.77
CA VAL A 79 8.74 -18.12 -18.67
C VAL A 79 7.55 -17.63 -17.86
N GLY A 80 7.47 -16.34 -17.54
CA GLY A 80 6.43 -15.79 -16.68
C GLY A 80 5.00 -16.26 -16.99
N ARG A 81 4.12 -16.28 -15.97
CA ARG A 81 2.74 -16.78 -16.09
C ARG A 81 1.69 -15.85 -15.53
N ASN A 82 0.55 -15.86 -16.20
CA ASN A 82 -0.62 -15.05 -15.85
C ASN A 82 -1.64 -15.90 -15.09
N LEU A 83 -2.24 -15.30 -14.07
CA LEU A 83 -3.37 -15.85 -13.34
C LEU A 83 -4.56 -14.89 -13.42
N SER A 84 -5.73 -15.38 -13.83
CA SER A 84 -6.95 -14.56 -13.85
C SER A 84 -8.12 -15.22 -13.13
N VAL A 85 -8.91 -14.41 -12.44
CA VAL A 85 -10.14 -14.80 -11.73
C VAL A 85 -11.28 -13.97 -12.30
N ASP A 86 -12.25 -14.62 -12.92
CA ASP A 86 -13.45 -14.01 -13.51
C ASP A 86 -14.70 -14.68 -12.94
N GLY A 87 -14.71 -14.79 -11.61
CA GLY A 87 -15.69 -15.50 -10.79
C GLY A 87 -15.03 -16.57 -9.93
N GLY A 88 -15.65 -16.87 -8.79
CA GLY A 88 -15.08 -17.78 -7.78
C GLY A 88 -14.21 -17.06 -6.77
N GLU A 89 -13.29 -17.80 -6.15
CA GLU A 89 -12.50 -17.32 -4.99
C GLU A 89 -11.03 -17.73 -5.06
N LEU A 90 -10.12 -16.78 -4.85
CA LEU A 90 -8.69 -17.02 -4.64
C LEU A 90 -8.31 -16.72 -3.18
N TYR A 91 -7.87 -17.75 -2.46
CA TYR A 91 -7.31 -17.60 -1.11
C TYR A 91 -5.81 -17.89 -1.13
N ASN A 92 -5.02 -16.93 -0.69
CA ASN A 92 -3.59 -17.10 -0.47
C ASN A 92 -3.28 -17.06 1.02
N ASN A 93 -3.04 -18.22 1.61
CA ASN A 93 -2.52 -18.34 2.98
C ASN A 93 -1.04 -18.76 3.00
N GLY A 94 -0.45 -19.05 1.84
CA GLY A 94 0.93 -19.50 1.66
C GLY A 94 1.71 -18.52 0.80
N GLU A 95 2.13 -18.95 -0.38
CA GLU A 95 2.90 -18.11 -1.30
C GLU A 95 2.34 -18.19 -2.73
N ILE A 96 2.12 -17.04 -3.36
CA ILE A 96 1.78 -16.94 -4.78
C ILE A 96 2.78 -16.02 -5.48
N ILE A 97 3.39 -16.52 -6.55
CA ILE A 97 4.29 -15.75 -7.42
C ILE A 97 3.83 -15.95 -8.86
N VAL A 98 3.32 -14.88 -9.47
CA VAL A 98 2.88 -14.86 -10.87
C VAL A 98 3.40 -13.61 -11.56
N THR A 99 3.43 -13.56 -12.89
CA THR A 99 3.85 -12.34 -13.60
C THR A 99 2.77 -11.29 -13.49
N ASN A 100 1.55 -11.65 -13.91
CA ASN A 100 0.40 -10.76 -13.89
C ASN A 100 -0.77 -11.47 -13.22
N PHE A 101 -1.51 -10.71 -12.43
CA PHE A 101 -2.75 -11.12 -11.81
C PHE A 101 -3.90 -10.20 -12.22
N ALA A 102 -5.02 -10.80 -12.62
CA ALA A 102 -6.24 -10.07 -12.93
C ALA A 102 -7.44 -10.66 -12.19
N LEU A 103 -8.17 -9.83 -11.46
CA LEU A 103 -9.47 -10.13 -10.89
C LEU A 103 -10.50 -9.33 -11.70
N PHE A 104 -11.29 -10.01 -12.52
CA PHE A 104 -12.40 -9.45 -13.29
C PHE A 104 -13.72 -9.58 -12.56
N SER A 105 -13.89 -10.61 -11.74
CA SER A 105 -15.02 -10.78 -10.83
C SER A 105 -14.70 -11.89 -9.82
N GLY A 106 -15.48 -11.99 -8.73
CA GLY A 106 -15.24 -12.96 -7.65
C GLY A 106 -14.59 -12.32 -6.42
N TYR A 107 -13.77 -13.08 -5.70
CA TYR A 107 -13.14 -12.64 -4.46
C TYR A 107 -11.66 -13.01 -4.41
N PHE A 108 -10.85 -12.11 -3.87
CA PHE A 108 -9.44 -12.33 -3.60
C PHE A 108 -9.09 -12.00 -2.15
N TYR A 109 -8.47 -12.97 -1.48
CA TYR A 109 -8.01 -12.84 -0.11
C TYR A 109 -6.53 -13.21 -0.04
N ASN A 110 -5.68 -12.22 0.23
CA ASN A 110 -4.27 -12.44 0.51
C ASN A 110 -4.02 -12.34 2.02
N ASN A 111 -3.54 -13.41 2.63
CA ASN A 111 -3.19 -13.47 4.05
C ASN A 111 -1.68 -13.74 4.26
N SER A 112 -0.89 -13.71 3.20
CA SER A 112 0.54 -14.05 3.21
C SER A 112 1.25 -13.37 2.03
N PHE A 113 2.25 -14.02 1.41
CA PHE A 113 3.05 -13.40 0.35
C PHE A 113 2.41 -13.56 -1.03
N PHE A 114 2.17 -12.44 -1.70
CA PHE A 114 1.71 -12.38 -3.09
C PHE A 114 2.65 -11.48 -3.90
N SER A 115 3.23 -12.03 -4.96
CA SER A 115 4.12 -11.28 -5.84
C SER A 115 3.63 -11.31 -7.28
N SER A 116 3.51 -10.12 -7.87
CA SER A 116 3.14 -9.93 -9.26
C SER A 116 3.50 -8.54 -9.74
N HIS A 117 4.09 -8.44 -10.93
CA HIS A 117 4.43 -7.15 -11.55
C HIS A 117 3.19 -6.31 -11.86
N LEU A 118 2.10 -6.93 -12.28
CA LEU A 118 0.85 -6.23 -12.59
C LEU A 118 -0.31 -6.87 -11.84
N ILE A 119 -1.01 -6.07 -11.04
CA ILE A 119 -2.23 -6.45 -10.36
C ILE A 119 -3.37 -5.58 -10.90
N TYR A 120 -4.38 -6.23 -11.46
CA TYR A 120 -5.57 -5.57 -12.00
C TYR A 120 -6.82 -6.08 -11.29
N LEU A 121 -7.47 -5.24 -10.48
CA LEU A 121 -8.65 -5.60 -9.71
C LEU A 121 -9.87 -4.82 -10.21
N THR A 122 -10.91 -5.52 -10.65
CA THR A 122 -12.18 -4.97 -11.15
C THR A 122 -13.38 -5.81 -10.74
N ASP A 123 -14.54 -5.14 -10.60
CA ASP A 123 -15.88 -5.73 -10.57
C ASP A 123 -16.05 -6.90 -9.57
N SER A 124 -15.51 -6.72 -8.37
CA SER A 124 -15.63 -7.63 -7.22
C SER A 124 -16.16 -6.90 -6.00
N ALA A 125 -16.98 -7.57 -5.20
CA ALA A 125 -17.65 -6.97 -4.05
C ALA A 125 -16.70 -6.65 -2.89
N ASP A 126 -15.78 -7.56 -2.53
CA ASP A 126 -14.89 -7.41 -1.37
C ASP A 126 -13.55 -8.11 -1.63
N ASN A 127 -12.42 -7.41 -1.46
CA ASN A 127 -11.09 -8.02 -1.42
C ASN A 127 -10.33 -7.56 -0.20
N SER A 128 -9.46 -8.43 0.31
CA SER A 128 -8.59 -8.06 1.41
C SER A 128 -7.15 -8.48 1.21
N ASP A 129 -6.25 -7.62 1.66
CA ASP A 129 -4.84 -7.93 1.85
C ASP A 129 -4.47 -7.79 3.34
N ASN A 130 -4.27 -8.94 3.99
CA ASN A 130 -3.72 -9.03 5.35
C ASN A 130 -2.27 -9.52 5.32
N GLY A 131 -1.69 -9.65 4.13
CA GLY A 131 -0.36 -10.20 3.90
C GLY A 131 0.60 -9.15 3.36
N ILE A 132 1.31 -9.51 2.29
CA ILE A 132 2.23 -8.62 1.58
C ILE A 132 1.95 -8.73 0.08
N PHE A 133 1.71 -7.59 -0.59
CA PHE A 133 1.88 -7.45 -2.04
C PHE A 133 3.30 -6.93 -2.33
N TYR A 134 4.04 -7.70 -3.10
CA TYR A 134 5.44 -7.41 -3.40
C TYR A 134 5.74 -7.43 -4.90
N ASP A 135 6.77 -6.70 -5.31
CA ASP A 135 7.25 -6.64 -6.69
C ASP A 135 6.17 -6.17 -7.69
N CYS A 136 5.29 -5.27 -7.24
CA CYS A 136 4.21 -4.73 -8.06
C CYS A 136 4.67 -3.46 -8.79
N ASP A 137 4.91 -3.56 -10.08
CA ASP A 137 5.17 -2.39 -10.92
C ASP A 137 3.90 -1.53 -11.07
N SER A 138 2.73 -2.16 -11.14
CA SER A 138 1.46 -1.47 -11.37
C SER A 138 0.27 -2.18 -10.73
N LEU A 139 -0.37 -1.48 -9.80
CA LEU A 139 -1.62 -1.86 -9.15
C LEU A 139 -2.75 -0.96 -9.65
N TYR A 140 -3.73 -1.55 -10.32
CA TYR A 140 -5.00 -0.91 -10.61
C TYR A 140 -6.09 -1.54 -9.75
N THR A 141 -6.89 -0.71 -9.09
CA THR A 141 -8.02 -1.18 -8.28
C THR A 141 -9.27 -0.36 -8.56
N ASN A 142 -10.31 -1.02 -9.04
CA ASN A 142 -11.67 -0.50 -9.15
C ASN A 142 -12.63 -1.47 -8.44
N VAL A 143 -12.34 -1.70 -7.17
CA VAL A 143 -13.01 -2.63 -6.28
C VAL A 143 -12.99 -2.07 -4.86
N TYR A 144 -13.70 -2.72 -3.94
CA TYR A 144 -13.41 -2.57 -2.52
C TYR A 144 -12.14 -3.37 -2.17
N LEU A 145 -11.07 -2.67 -1.79
CA LEU A 145 -9.81 -3.24 -1.33
C LEU A 145 -9.57 -2.80 0.12
N TYR A 146 -9.55 -3.77 1.03
CA TYR A 146 -9.24 -3.53 2.45
C TYR A 146 -7.88 -4.13 2.78
N SER A 147 -6.89 -3.29 3.05
CA SER A 147 -5.53 -3.72 3.38
C SER A 147 -5.22 -3.48 4.86
N THR A 148 -4.89 -4.56 5.58
CA THR A 148 -4.22 -4.50 6.90
C THR A 148 -2.75 -4.90 6.80
N GLY A 149 -2.32 -5.36 5.63
CA GLY A 149 -0.98 -5.84 5.32
C GLY A 149 -0.03 -4.77 4.78
N GLU A 150 0.96 -5.18 4.01
CA GLU A 150 1.89 -4.28 3.31
C GLU A 150 1.66 -4.34 1.80
N ILE A 151 1.41 -3.19 1.18
CA ILE A 151 1.34 -3.07 -0.27
C ILE A 151 2.54 -2.28 -0.77
N ASN A 152 3.41 -2.94 -1.54
CA ASN A 152 4.51 -2.30 -2.24
C ASN A 152 4.23 -2.28 -3.75
N ALA A 153 3.79 -1.12 -4.25
CA ALA A 153 3.49 -0.93 -5.66
C ALA A 153 4.14 0.35 -6.19
N VAL A 154 4.96 0.23 -7.25
CA VAL A 154 5.62 1.38 -7.88
C VAL A 154 4.58 2.39 -8.36
N LYS A 155 3.52 1.91 -9.02
CA LYS A 155 2.39 2.73 -9.47
C LYS A 155 1.09 2.18 -8.95
N LEU A 156 0.28 3.04 -8.35
CA LEU A 156 -1.08 2.72 -7.94
C LEU A 156 -2.07 3.67 -8.60
N TYR A 157 -3.10 3.09 -9.21
CA TYR A 157 -4.28 3.82 -9.67
C TYR A 157 -5.51 3.26 -8.95
N ASN A 158 -6.06 4.04 -8.01
CA ASN A 158 -7.29 3.71 -7.31
C ASN A 158 -8.47 4.38 -8.01
N ASP A 159 -9.37 3.59 -8.56
CA ASP A 159 -10.66 4.01 -9.12
C ASP A 159 -11.84 3.44 -8.31
N GLY A 160 -11.54 2.71 -7.22
CA GLY A 160 -12.52 2.05 -6.35
C GLY A 160 -12.50 2.59 -4.92
N TYR A 161 -12.76 1.70 -3.97
CA TYR A 161 -12.79 2.00 -2.54
C TYR A 161 -11.58 1.35 -1.89
N PHE A 162 -10.56 2.13 -1.53
CA PHE A 162 -9.34 1.60 -0.94
C PHE A 162 -9.19 2.04 0.52
N PHE A 163 -9.27 1.07 1.43
CA PHE A 163 -9.00 1.23 2.85
C PHE A 163 -7.61 0.66 3.19
N ASN A 164 -6.74 1.50 3.74
CA ASN A 164 -5.40 1.15 4.20
C ASN A 164 -5.29 1.30 5.72
N ASP A 165 -5.41 0.17 6.42
CA ASP A 165 -5.11 0.01 7.84
C ASP A 165 -3.69 -0.58 8.07
N GLY A 166 -2.99 -0.90 6.98
CA GLY A 166 -1.62 -1.44 6.98
C GLY A 166 -0.58 -0.42 6.52
N TYR A 167 0.38 -0.84 5.70
CA TYR A 167 1.40 0.06 5.12
C TYR A 167 1.31 0.07 3.60
N PHE A 168 1.37 1.25 3.00
CA PHE A 168 1.48 1.42 1.56
C PHE A 168 2.77 2.13 1.19
N PHE A 169 3.52 1.54 0.26
CA PHE A 169 4.75 2.08 -0.30
C PHE A 169 4.62 2.18 -1.82
N GLY A 170 4.98 3.33 -2.39
CA GLY A 170 4.96 3.50 -3.84
C GLY A 170 5.74 4.69 -4.37
N THR A 171 5.81 4.78 -5.70
CA THR A 171 6.38 5.96 -6.37
C THR A 171 5.26 6.89 -6.78
N ASP A 172 4.32 6.42 -7.62
CA ASP A 172 3.22 7.22 -8.14
C ASP A 172 1.89 6.66 -7.62
N PHE A 173 1.13 7.46 -6.88
CA PHE A 173 -0.21 7.09 -6.42
C PHE A 173 -1.24 8.12 -6.93
N TRP A 174 -2.11 7.65 -7.82
CA TRP A 174 -3.29 8.37 -8.27
C TRP A 174 -4.54 7.81 -7.58
N ASN A 175 -5.21 8.64 -6.78
CA ASN A 175 -6.53 8.35 -6.22
C ASN A 175 -7.62 9.05 -7.04
N ASN A 176 -8.42 8.31 -7.79
CA ASN A 176 -9.53 8.82 -8.61
C ASN A 176 -10.90 8.65 -7.94
N SER A 177 -10.97 7.94 -6.83
CA SER A 177 -12.21 7.62 -6.11
C SER A 177 -11.99 7.73 -4.61
N GLU A 178 -12.40 6.78 -3.78
CA GLU A 178 -12.33 6.87 -2.32
C GLU A 178 -11.07 6.17 -1.76
N PHE A 179 -10.29 6.92 -0.99
CA PHE A 179 -9.11 6.41 -0.29
C PHE A 179 -9.13 6.79 1.20
N TYR A 180 -9.05 5.79 2.07
CA TYR A 180 -8.99 5.95 3.52
C TYR A 180 -7.68 5.39 4.04
N SER A 181 -6.86 6.21 4.70
CA SER A 181 -5.60 5.79 5.30
C SER A 181 -5.63 5.96 6.80
N ASN A 182 -5.65 4.85 7.55
CA ASN A 182 -5.61 4.86 9.01
C ASN A 182 -4.22 4.53 9.57
N SER A 183 -3.25 4.26 8.70
CA SER A 183 -1.88 3.86 9.05
C SER A 183 -0.87 4.55 8.13
N GLY A 184 0.26 3.92 7.81
CA GLY A 184 1.37 4.51 7.08
C GLY A 184 1.22 4.48 5.55
N VAL A 185 1.44 5.62 4.91
CA VAL A 185 1.61 5.76 3.47
C VAL A 185 2.91 6.49 3.20
N LEU A 186 3.75 5.94 2.33
CA LEU A 186 4.96 6.58 1.83
C LEU A 186 4.98 6.51 0.31
N VAL A 187 4.86 7.67 -0.34
CA VAL A 187 4.86 7.80 -1.79
C VAL A 187 5.83 8.89 -2.27
N THR A 188 6.22 8.87 -3.54
CA THR A 188 6.96 10.01 -4.11
C THR A 188 6.00 11.06 -4.63
N ASN A 189 5.10 10.67 -5.54
CA ASN A 189 4.11 11.52 -6.15
C ASN A 189 2.71 11.03 -5.77
N PHE A 190 1.91 11.94 -5.25
CA PHE A 190 0.51 11.69 -4.93
C PHE A 190 -0.39 12.65 -5.71
N THR A 191 -1.47 12.12 -6.29
CA THR A 191 -2.53 12.93 -6.87
C THR A 191 -3.88 12.43 -6.35
N ASN A 192 -4.62 13.31 -5.69
CA ASN A 192 -5.98 13.06 -5.25
C ASN A 192 -6.98 13.75 -6.19
N ALA A 193 -7.62 12.99 -7.06
CA ALA A 193 -8.72 13.41 -7.91
C ALA A 193 -10.11 12.98 -7.38
N GLY A 194 -10.15 12.13 -6.34
CA GLY A 194 -11.39 11.67 -5.70
C GLY A 194 -11.58 12.23 -4.28
N TYR A 195 -11.97 11.36 -3.35
CA TYR A 195 -12.05 11.67 -1.92
C TYR A 195 -10.91 10.96 -1.18
N MET A 196 -10.23 11.68 -0.29
CA MET A 196 -9.22 11.12 0.59
C MET A 196 -9.48 11.51 2.05
N GLU A 197 -9.33 10.53 2.94
CA GLU A 197 -9.26 10.75 4.38
C GLU A 197 -7.99 10.12 4.95
N ASN A 198 -7.14 10.93 5.57
CA ASN A 198 -5.96 10.49 6.28
C ASN A 198 -6.16 10.61 7.79
N ASN A 199 -6.21 9.47 8.49
CA ASN A 199 -6.20 9.36 9.95
C ASN A 199 -4.85 8.83 10.48
N GLY A 200 -3.93 8.45 9.58
CA GLY A 200 -2.61 7.91 9.90
C GLY A 200 -1.45 8.83 9.51
N GLY A 201 -0.32 8.24 9.13
CA GLY A 201 0.85 8.98 8.66
C GLY A 201 0.95 8.91 7.14
N PHE A 202 0.96 10.07 6.47
CA PHE A 202 1.02 10.16 5.02
C PHE A 202 2.23 11.00 4.60
N GLN A 203 3.21 10.35 3.98
CA GLN A 203 4.47 10.96 3.55
C GLN A 203 4.57 11.00 2.02
N PHE A 204 4.96 12.16 1.47
CA PHE A 204 5.11 12.37 0.04
C PHE A 204 6.29 13.28 -0.32
N GLN A 205 6.79 13.21 -1.57
CA GLN A 205 7.63 14.27 -2.11
C GLN A 205 6.77 15.37 -2.75
N ASN A 206 5.88 14.99 -3.66
CA ASN A 206 4.97 15.91 -4.35
C ASN A 206 3.52 15.45 -4.15
N SER A 207 2.65 16.35 -3.73
CA SER A 207 1.20 16.09 -3.65
C SER A 207 0.43 17.11 -4.47
N THR A 208 -0.59 16.65 -5.19
CA THR A 208 -1.58 17.48 -5.85
C THR A 208 -2.97 17.05 -5.42
N ASN A 209 -3.73 17.96 -4.81
CA ASN A 209 -5.13 17.74 -4.48
C ASN A 209 -6.03 18.45 -5.51
N LEU A 210 -6.77 17.68 -6.29
CA LEU A 210 -7.72 18.12 -7.31
C LEU A 210 -9.19 18.06 -6.85
N SER A 211 -9.44 17.51 -5.66
CA SER A 211 -10.79 17.28 -5.14
C SER A 211 -10.78 17.42 -3.62
N GLU A 212 -11.39 16.51 -2.85
CA GLU A 212 -11.52 16.63 -1.40
C GLU A 212 -10.51 15.77 -0.65
N LEU A 213 -9.75 16.40 0.24
CA LEU A 213 -8.78 15.77 1.13
C LEU A 213 -9.05 16.20 2.58
N ILE A 214 -9.20 15.22 3.47
CA ILE A 214 -9.33 15.44 4.91
C ILE A 214 -8.08 14.86 5.58
N ASN A 215 -7.35 15.70 6.31
CA ASN A 215 -6.23 15.28 7.14
C ASN A 215 -6.56 15.39 8.63
N SER A 216 -6.74 14.24 9.25
CA SER A 216 -6.88 14.00 10.68
C SER A 216 -5.69 13.24 11.27
N GLY A 217 -4.59 13.12 10.51
CA GLY A 217 -3.33 12.49 10.92
C GLY A 217 -2.12 13.37 10.58
N ASP A 218 -0.97 12.75 10.33
CA ASP A 218 0.23 13.45 9.88
C ASP A 218 0.27 13.48 8.35
N TYR A 219 0.41 14.67 7.76
CA TYR A 219 0.52 14.87 6.31
C TYR A 219 1.80 15.63 5.98
N ILE A 220 2.86 14.90 5.62
CA ILE A 220 4.22 15.44 5.58
C ILE A 220 4.82 15.27 4.18
N GLY A 221 5.41 16.34 3.63
CA GLY A 221 6.11 16.22 2.36
C GLY A 221 6.94 17.41 1.96
N ASN A 222 7.25 17.54 0.66
CA ASN A 222 8.03 18.68 0.17
C ASN A 222 7.12 19.72 -0.48
N TYR A 223 6.46 19.36 -1.57
CA TYR A 223 5.63 20.26 -2.35
C TYR A 223 4.17 19.83 -2.30
N PHE A 224 3.28 20.79 -2.06
CA PHE A 224 1.85 20.52 -2.10
C PHE A 224 1.10 21.59 -2.89
N THR A 225 0.39 21.14 -3.92
CA THR A 225 -0.54 21.97 -4.69
C THR A 225 -1.97 21.59 -4.32
N ASN A 226 -2.70 22.51 -3.73
CA ASN A 226 -4.13 22.37 -3.49
C ASN A 226 -4.91 23.16 -4.54
N THR A 227 -5.68 22.44 -5.34
CA THR A 227 -6.65 23.00 -6.30
C THR A 227 -8.09 22.67 -5.94
N GLY A 228 -8.33 21.69 -5.06
CA GLY A 228 -9.65 21.38 -4.52
C GLY A 228 -9.80 21.82 -3.05
N LYS A 229 -10.50 21.02 -2.25
CA LYS A 229 -10.74 21.28 -0.84
C LYS A 229 -9.81 20.46 0.03
N PHE A 230 -9.07 21.12 0.90
CA PHE A 230 -8.23 20.49 1.90
C PHE A 230 -8.63 20.93 3.31
N TYR A 231 -9.09 19.97 4.13
CA TYR A 231 -9.41 20.19 5.53
C TYR A 231 -8.29 19.63 6.40
N ASN A 232 -7.59 20.48 7.13
CA ASN A 232 -6.48 20.09 7.99
C ASN A 232 -6.88 20.22 9.47
N TYR A 233 -7.10 19.09 10.13
CA TYR A 233 -7.40 18.99 11.56
C TYR A 233 -6.17 18.67 12.40
N MET A 234 -5.13 18.10 11.80
CA MET A 234 -3.91 17.67 12.48
C MET A 234 -2.67 18.29 11.81
N VAL A 235 -1.51 17.65 11.92
CA VAL A 235 -0.25 18.23 11.45
C VAL A 235 -0.13 18.08 9.94
N THR A 236 0.03 19.21 9.26
CA THR A 236 0.60 19.25 7.92
C THR A 236 1.95 19.93 7.96
N ALA A 237 2.98 19.32 7.37
CA ALA A 237 4.32 19.91 7.33
C ALA A 237 4.97 19.75 5.97
N LEU A 238 5.37 20.86 5.37
CA LEU A 238 6.01 20.92 4.05
C LEU A 238 7.43 21.46 4.17
N THR A 239 8.39 20.73 3.62
CA THR A 239 9.80 21.14 3.60
C THR A 239 10.12 22.11 2.46
N MET A 240 9.21 22.27 1.49
CA MET A 240 9.33 23.20 0.37
C MET A 240 8.06 24.05 0.28
N ASP A 241 7.41 24.07 -0.89
CA ASP A 241 6.42 25.09 -1.22
C ASP A 241 4.98 24.60 -1.08
N PHE A 242 4.10 25.55 -0.74
CA PHE A 242 2.65 25.38 -0.78
C PHE A 242 2.02 26.30 -1.82
N LEU A 243 1.15 25.73 -2.64
CA LEU A 243 0.38 26.45 -3.64
C LEU A 243 -1.12 26.17 -3.44
N ASN A 244 -1.89 27.18 -3.06
CA ASN A 244 -3.36 27.13 -3.01
C ASN A 244 -3.94 27.94 -4.17
N VAL A 245 -4.41 27.23 -5.20
CA VAL A 245 -4.88 27.83 -6.45
C VAL A 245 -5.90 26.96 -7.14
N ASP A 246 -7.00 27.56 -7.56
CA ASP A 246 -7.67 27.10 -8.77
C ASP A 246 -8.01 28.31 -9.66
N SER A 247 -7.50 28.27 -10.89
CA SER A 247 -7.70 29.35 -11.86
C SER A 247 -8.96 29.15 -12.72
N THR A 248 -9.59 27.98 -12.65
CA THR A 248 -10.71 27.61 -13.51
C THR A 248 -12.04 27.85 -12.80
N ASP A 249 -12.26 27.16 -11.69
CA ASP A 249 -13.51 27.13 -10.94
C ASP A 249 -13.44 27.96 -9.65
N HIS A 250 -12.23 28.30 -9.19
CA HIS A 250 -11.93 29.03 -7.95
C HIS A 250 -12.54 28.33 -6.73
N ASP A 251 -12.37 27.00 -6.67
CA ASP A 251 -12.85 26.17 -5.58
C ASP A 251 -11.72 25.66 -4.66
N ALA A 252 -10.49 26.17 -4.85
CA ALA A 252 -9.35 25.84 -4.01
C ALA A 252 -9.55 26.41 -2.60
N LEU A 253 -9.81 25.50 -1.66
CA LEU A 253 -10.07 25.82 -0.26
C LEU A 253 -9.09 25.09 0.63
N LEU A 254 -8.33 25.83 1.43
CA LEU A 254 -7.68 25.30 2.62
C LEU A 254 -8.50 25.67 3.85
N HIS A 255 -8.92 24.69 4.65
CA HIS A 255 -9.55 24.89 5.94
C HIS A 255 -8.65 24.41 7.09
N LEU A 256 -8.38 25.28 8.05
CA LEU A 256 -7.43 25.05 9.14
C LEU A 256 -8.12 24.93 10.51
N GLU A 257 -8.00 23.76 11.11
CA GLU A 257 -8.23 23.52 12.55
C GLU A 257 -6.99 22.96 13.26
N GLY A 258 -6.00 22.48 12.50
CA GLY A 258 -4.69 22.04 12.99
C GLY A 258 -3.51 22.88 12.45
N PRO A 259 -2.27 22.54 12.87
CA PRO A 259 -1.07 23.22 12.41
C PRO A 259 -0.71 22.87 10.97
N PHE A 260 -0.34 23.90 10.20
CA PHE A 260 0.19 23.79 8.85
C PHE A 260 1.52 24.52 8.76
N LEU A 261 2.61 23.78 8.61
CA LEU A 261 3.96 24.32 8.48
C LEU A 261 4.46 24.27 7.03
N ILE A 262 5.06 25.36 6.57
CA ILE A 262 5.67 25.49 5.25
C ILE A 262 7.05 26.11 5.48
N THR A 263 8.12 25.35 5.24
CA THR A 263 9.47 25.87 5.54
C THR A 263 10.03 26.77 4.43
N ASN A 264 9.48 26.72 3.20
CA ASN A 264 9.87 27.60 2.11
C ASN A 264 8.74 28.58 1.75
N ASP A 265 8.24 28.57 0.51
CA ASP A 265 7.37 29.61 -0.02
C ASP A 265 5.88 29.21 -0.01
N MET A 266 5.01 30.18 0.18
CA MET A 266 3.57 30.03 0.12
C MET A 266 2.97 30.99 -0.90
N LEU A 267 2.13 30.46 -1.79
CA LEU A 267 1.25 31.27 -2.64
C LEU A 267 -0.21 30.86 -2.45
N ASN A 268 -1.03 31.79 -1.96
CA ASN A 268 -2.47 31.68 -1.95
C ASN A 268 -3.08 32.66 -2.96
N ILE A 269 -3.82 32.15 -3.95
CA ILE A 269 -4.62 32.99 -4.84
C ILE A 269 -6.12 32.70 -4.75
N ASP A 270 -6.51 31.84 -3.81
CA ASP A 270 -7.90 31.47 -3.54
C ASP A 270 -8.19 31.54 -2.04
N SER A 271 -8.88 30.57 -1.45
CA SER A 271 -9.48 30.71 -0.13
C SER A 271 -8.74 29.89 0.92
N ILE A 272 -8.30 30.57 1.98
CA ILE A 272 -7.85 29.96 3.22
C ILE A 272 -8.80 30.38 4.33
N THR A 273 -9.35 29.40 5.03
CA THR A 273 -10.28 29.59 6.14
C THR A 273 -9.78 28.84 7.36
N GLY A 274 -10.28 29.17 8.54
CA GLY A 274 -9.95 28.40 9.73
C GLY A 274 -10.60 28.90 11.00
N THR A 275 -10.44 28.09 12.05
CA THR A 275 -10.93 28.36 13.40
C THR A 275 -9.80 28.92 14.27
N THR A 276 -10.11 29.23 15.53
CA THR A 276 -9.11 29.65 16.51
C THR A 276 -8.07 28.59 16.83
N ASP A 277 -8.26 27.33 16.42
CA ASP A 277 -7.34 26.22 16.64
C ASP A 277 -6.38 26.03 15.46
N GLY A 278 -6.76 26.48 14.26
CA GLY A 278 -5.89 26.50 13.09
C GLY A 278 -4.69 27.44 13.22
N ASN A 279 -3.56 27.05 12.63
CA ASN A 279 -2.41 27.92 12.43
C ASN A 279 -1.66 27.57 11.16
N ILE A 280 -1.09 28.57 10.51
CA ILE A 280 -0.21 28.40 9.36
C ILE A 280 1.09 29.16 9.58
N CYS A 281 2.22 28.50 9.33
CA CYS A 281 3.55 29.11 9.44
C CYS A 281 4.30 28.99 8.12
N VAL A 282 4.91 30.10 7.69
CA VAL A 282 5.69 30.18 6.45
C VAL A 282 7.11 30.62 6.78
N GLY A 283 8.10 29.85 6.32
CA GLY A 283 9.52 30.06 6.64
C GLY A 283 10.21 31.10 5.76
N ASN A 284 9.75 31.27 4.51
CA ASN A 284 10.32 32.22 3.55
C ASN A 284 9.23 33.12 2.95
N LEU A 285 9.06 33.18 1.62
CA LEU A 285 8.17 34.15 1.00
C LEU A 285 6.70 33.74 1.17
N SER A 286 5.87 34.64 1.69
CA SER A 286 4.42 34.43 1.72
C SER A 286 3.63 35.44 0.88
N THR A 287 2.80 34.93 -0.02
CA THR A 287 1.94 35.74 -0.88
C THR A 287 0.48 35.37 -0.69
N ASN A 288 -0.35 36.37 -0.34
CA ASN A 288 -1.79 36.30 -0.38
C ASN A 288 -2.36 37.22 -1.46
N ALA A 289 -2.92 36.63 -2.52
CA ALA A 289 -3.72 37.32 -3.53
C ALA A 289 -5.21 36.90 -3.47
N GLY A 290 -5.57 35.97 -2.58
CA GLY A 290 -6.92 35.46 -2.39
C GLY A 290 -7.58 35.97 -1.10
N LEU A 291 -8.22 35.06 -0.37
CA LEU A 291 -8.99 35.35 0.85
C LEU A 291 -8.41 34.60 2.04
N PHE A 292 -8.11 35.31 3.13
CA PHE A 292 -7.93 34.72 4.46
C PHE A 292 -9.18 35.04 5.29
N LEU A 293 -9.98 34.02 5.62
CA LEU A 293 -11.25 34.18 6.32
C LEU A 293 -11.28 33.44 7.67
N GLY A 294 -12.05 33.95 8.62
CA GLY A 294 -12.22 33.30 9.93
C GLY A 294 -11.23 33.78 11.00
N ASN A 295 -10.76 32.87 11.86
CA ASN A 295 -10.06 33.23 13.11
C ASN A 295 -8.75 32.46 13.37
N PHE A 296 -8.04 32.04 12.33
CA PHE A 296 -6.78 31.30 12.49
C PHE A 296 -5.57 32.22 12.70
N ASP A 297 -4.47 31.65 13.19
CA ASP A 297 -3.19 32.36 13.34
C ASP A 297 -2.31 32.17 12.09
N PHE A 298 -1.85 33.27 11.51
CA PHE A 298 -0.90 33.26 10.40
C PHE A 298 0.46 33.74 10.92
N CYS A 299 1.54 33.02 10.63
CA CYS A 299 2.86 33.45 11.04
C CYS A 299 3.88 33.32 9.92
N ASP A 300 4.29 34.47 9.39
CA ASP A 300 5.45 34.57 8.52
C ASP A 300 6.73 34.76 9.36
N GLN A 301 7.74 33.92 9.16
CA GLN A 301 8.99 33.99 9.93
C GLN A 301 9.91 35.15 9.52
N THR A 302 9.63 35.82 8.40
CA THR A 302 10.37 36.99 7.89
C THR A 302 9.74 38.32 8.32
N GLY A 303 8.43 38.36 8.60
CA GLY A 303 7.71 39.62 8.85
C GLY A 303 6.43 39.54 9.69
N SER A 304 6.07 38.37 10.22
CA SER A 304 4.84 38.03 10.98
C SER A 304 3.52 38.18 10.22
N VAL A 305 3.43 39.06 9.22
CA VAL A 305 2.31 39.23 8.28
C VAL A 305 2.72 38.75 6.89
N PRO A 306 1.79 38.53 5.94
CA PRO A 306 2.18 38.15 4.59
C PRO A 306 3.13 39.16 3.93
N ASP A 307 4.19 38.69 3.29
CA ASP A 307 5.16 39.57 2.59
C ASP A 307 4.49 40.37 1.48
N VAL A 308 3.61 39.70 0.74
CA VAL A 308 2.82 40.31 -0.33
C VAL A 308 1.35 40.02 -0.07
N ASN A 309 0.59 41.06 0.27
CA ASN A 309 -0.86 40.96 0.36
C ASN A 309 -1.54 41.87 -0.67
N THR A 310 -2.16 41.25 -1.67
CA THR A 310 -3.09 41.90 -2.61
C THR A 310 -4.53 41.43 -2.43
N GLY A 311 -4.72 40.38 -1.60
CA GLY A 311 -6.01 39.80 -1.25
C GLY A 311 -6.69 40.46 -0.05
N THR A 312 -7.73 39.80 0.44
CA THR A 312 -8.49 40.22 1.65
C THR A 312 -8.09 39.35 2.83
N ILE A 313 -7.96 39.97 4.00
CA ILE A 313 -7.70 39.28 5.26
C ILE A 313 -8.76 39.74 6.27
N ASP A 314 -9.49 38.78 6.84
CA ASP A 314 -10.50 39.02 7.86
C ASP A 314 -9.87 39.57 9.15
N ALA A 315 -10.64 40.37 9.89
CA ALA A 315 -10.21 40.96 11.16
C ALA A 315 -9.99 39.92 12.28
N GLY A 316 -10.46 38.69 12.09
CA GLY A 316 -10.25 37.58 13.02
C GLY A 316 -8.88 36.92 12.91
N ILE A 317 -8.12 37.19 11.84
CA ILE A 317 -6.79 36.62 11.65
C ILE A 317 -5.79 37.27 12.61
N THR A 318 -5.08 36.43 13.38
CA THR A 318 -4.00 36.85 14.28
C THR A 318 -2.64 36.55 13.67
N TYR A 319 -1.59 37.17 14.20
CA TYR A 319 -0.24 37.06 13.65
C TYR A 319 0.77 36.57 14.68
N CYS A 320 1.38 35.41 14.40
CA CYS A 320 2.40 34.78 15.24
C CYS A 320 2.05 34.73 16.73
N THR A 321 0.78 34.49 17.05
CA THR A 321 0.36 34.28 18.46
C THR A 321 0.56 32.84 18.89
N LYS A 322 0.63 31.92 17.92
CA LYS A 322 0.96 30.51 18.13
C LYS A 322 2.40 30.22 17.69
N SER A 323 2.97 29.16 18.26
CA SER A 323 4.32 28.73 17.92
C SER A 323 4.35 28.08 16.53
N CYS A 324 5.40 28.40 15.76
CA CYS A 324 5.75 27.67 14.54
C CYS A 324 6.62 26.44 14.81
N GLU A 325 6.91 26.16 16.09
CA GLU A 325 7.49 24.89 16.50
C GLU A 325 6.34 23.89 16.66
N VAL A 326 6.10 23.09 15.63
CA VAL A 326 5.41 21.83 15.86
C VAL A 326 6.50 20.90 16.36
N GLY A 327 6.35 20.45 17.61
CA GLY A 327 7.02 19.23 18.03
C GLY A 327 6.46 18.13 17.15
N VAL A 328 7.02 17.96 15.95
CA VAL A 328 6.92 16.71 15.24
C VAL A 328 7.46 15.73 16.26
N PRO A 329 6.66 14.78 16.79
CA PRO A 329 7.27 13.65 17.44
C PRO A 329 8.27 13.20 16.40
N GLU A 330 9.57 13.25 16.70
CA GLU A 330 10.50 12.44 15.95
C GLU A 330 9.90 11.03 16.12
N THR A 331 9.07 10.61 15.16
CA THR A 331 9.24 9.30 14.57
C THR A 331 10.71 9.36 14.24
N VAL A 332 11.51 8.85 15.17
CA VAL A 332 12.91 8.57 14.94
C VAL A 332 12.88 8.04 13.53
N ASP A 333 13.51 8.76 12.60
CA ASP A 333 13.76 8.25 11.29
C ASP A 333 14.56 6.99 11.58
N THR A 334 13.85 5.88 11.76
CA THR A 334 14.42 4.57 11.96
C THR A 334 14.83 4.15 10.58
N GLY A 335 15.69 4.98 9.96
CA GLY A 335 15.95 5.02 8.53
C GLY A 335 16.08 3.59 8.08
N THR A 336 15.29 3.23 7.05
CA THR A 336 15.01 1.84 6.65
C THR A 336 16.16 0.94 7.06
N PRO A 337 15.96 0.04 8.05
CA PRO A 337 17.08 -0.65 8.65
C PRO A 337 17.88 -1.37 7.58
N VAL A 338 19.15 -1.01 7.45
CA VAL A 338 20.01 -1.55 6.39
C VAL A 338 20.70 -2.78 6.95
N LEU A 339 20.30 -3.95 6.45
CA LEU A 339 20.97 -5.21 6.74
C LEU A 339 21.99 -5.49 5.63
N PHE A 340 23.26 -5.57 5.99
CA PHE A 340 24.34 -5.83 5.03
C PHE A 340 25.48 -6.66 5.62
N PRO A 341 26.27 -7.35 4.80
CA PRO A 341 26.01 -7.60 3.38
C PRO A 341 24.75 -8.49 3.20
N ASN A 342 24.07 -8.36 2.07
CA ASN A 342 23.02 -9.29 1.64
C ASN A 342 23.24 -9.56 0.14
N PRO A 343 23.69 -10.76 -0.26
CA PRO A 343 23.91 -11.95 0.56
C PRO A 343 25.04 -11.82 1.60
N PHE A 344 24.95 -12.58 2.70
CA PHE A 344 25.96 -12.65 3.77
C PHE A 344 26.62 -14.02 3.86
N SER A 345 27.78 -14.10 4.53
CA SER A 345 28.52 -15.36 4.74
C SER A 345 28.79 -15.64 6.22
N THR A 346 29.59 -14.79 6.87
CA THR A 346 30.04 -14.99 8.26
C THR A 346 29.38 -14.07 9.27
N HIS A 347 28.83 -12.94 8.83
CA HIS A 347 28.19 -11.97 9.70
C HIS A 347 27.09 -11.21 8.96
N LEU A 348 26.15 -10.69 9.74
CA LEU A 348 25.13 -9.76 9.30
C LEU A 348 25.25 -8.50 10.15
N LYS A 349 25.46 -7.36 9.50
CA LYS A 349 25.47 -6.05 10.13
C LYS A 349 24.10 -5.41 9.98
N ILE A 350 23.56 -4.95 11.09
CA ILE A 350 22.30 -4.27 11.21
C ILE A 350 22.62 -2.82 11.53
N ASN A 351 22.27 -1.92 10.62
CA ASN A 351 22.23 -0.49 10.89
C ASN A 351 20.78 -0.09 11.07
N SER A 352 20.36 0.10 12.31
CA SER A 352 18.96 0.37 12.66
C SER A 352 18.92 1.38 13.79
N GLN A 353 18.48 2.60 13.50
CA GLN A 353 18.18 3.58 14.54
C GLN A 353 16.79 3.30 15.09
N GLY A 354 16.60 3.38 16.41
CA GLY A 354 15.28 3.28 17.04
C GLY A 354 14.62 1.89 17.10
N TYR A 355 15.31 0.80 16.74
CA TYR A 355 14.86 -0.57 16.99
C TYR A 355 15.49 -1.14 18.25
N GLU A 356 14.70 -1.90 19.03
CA GLU A 356 15.12 -2.48 20.32
C GLU A 356 15.49 -3.97 20.19
N ASN A 357 14.88 -4.69 19.24
CA ASN A 357 15.11 -6.12 19.07
C ASN A 357 15.29 -6.50 17.61
N PHE A 358 16.19 -7.44 17.36
CA PHE A 358 16.33 -8.15 16.09
C PHE A 358 16.07 -9.63 16.28
N SER A 359 15.30 -10.22 15.38
CA SER A 359 15.10 -11.67 15.32
C SER A 359 15.31 -12.17 13.89
N LEU A 360 15.98 -13.32 13.74
CA LEU A 360 16.16 -14.02 12.46
C LEU A 360 15.44 -15.37 12.52
N PHE A 361 14.78 -15.73 11.42
CA PHE A 361 13.96 -16.92 11.27
C PHE A 361 14.45 -17.73 10.06
N ASP A 362 14.44 -19.06 10.20
CA ASP A 362 14.65 -19.95 9.05
C ASP A 362 13.41 -20.00 8.14
N ALA A 363 13.54 -20.66 6.99
CA ALA A 363 12.46 -20.80 6.01
C ALA A 363 11.21 -21.54 6.55
N ALA A 364 11.30 -22.22 7.70
CA ALA A 364 10.17 -22.85 8.37
C ALA A 364 9.55 -21.94 9.46
N GLY A 365 9.98 -20.68 9.54
CA GLY A 365 9.51 -19.70 10.53
C GLY A 365 10.06 -19.91 11.95
N ARG A 366 11.06 -20.77 12.13
CA ARG A 366 11.67 -20.98 13.46
C ARG A 366 12.69 -19.89 13.74
N MET A 367 12.57 -19.25 14.89
CA MET A 367 13.55 -18.26 15.35
C MET A 367 14.90 -18.95 15.64
N ILE A 368 15.95 -18.47 14.99
CA ILE A 368 17.31 -19.02 15.08
C ILE A 368 18.29 -18.04 15.73
N VAL A 369 18.01 -16.74 15.66
CA VAL A 369 18.80 -15.68 16.29
C VAL A 369 17.85 -14.66 16.89
N HIS A 370 18.21 -14.18 18.08
CA HIS A 370 17.56 -13.05 18.74
C HIS A 370 18.65 -12.18 19.38
N VAL A 371 18.58 -10.86 19.18
CA VAL A 371 19.55 -9.90 19.67
C VAL A 371 18.84 -8.64 20.15
N ASP A 372 19.12 -8.22 21.37
CA ASP A 372 18.75 -6.90 21.87
C ASP A 372 19.68 -5.84 21.25
N ILE A 373 19.10 -4.88 20.53
CA ILE A 373 19.82 -3.80 19.87
C ILE A 373 20.05 -2.68 20.89
N THR A 374 21.31 -2.51 21.27
CA THR A 374 21.72 -1.49 22.25
C THR A 374 22.51 -0.34 21.62
N GLN A 375 22.85 -0.46 20.33
CA GLN A 375 23.64 0.50 19.57
C GLN A 375 23.07 0.61 18.15
N SER A 376 23.30 1.75 17.49
CA SER A 376 22.85 2.00 16.11
C SER A 376 23.41 1.00 15.09
N GLU A 377 24.57 0.41 15.39
CA GLU A 377 25.22 -0.62 14.61
C GLU A 377 25.38 -1.88 15.45
N THR A 378 24.81 -3.00 14.99
CA THR A 378 24.93 -4.31 15.62
C THR A 378 25.46 -5.32 14.60
N ILE A 379 26.49 -6.09 14.96
CA ILE A 379 27.04 -7.15 14.11
C ILE A 379 26.74 -8.51 14.73
N ILE A 380 26.07 -9.36 13.96
CA ILE A 380 25.68 -10.71 14.36
C ILE A 380 26.58 -11.70 13.64
N SER A 381 27.23 -12.60 14.38
CA SER A 381 27.92 -13.73 13.76
C SER A 381 26.90 -14.73 13.25
N THR A 382 27.03 -15.13 11.99
CA THR A 382 26.14 -16.07 11.32
C THR A 382 26.86 -17.33 10.85
N GLU A 383 28.12 -17.55 11.25
CA GLU A 383 28.95 -18.67 10.81
C GLU A 383 28.30 -20.04 10.99
N SER A 384 27.52 -20.23 12.05
CA SER A 384 26.82 -21.49 12.37
C SER A 384 25.57 -21.74 11.53
N LEU A 385 25.07 -20.73 10.81
CA LEU A 385 23.91 -20.84 9.94
C LEU A 385 24.28 -21.61 8.66
N LYS A 386 23.31 -22.33 8.10
CA LYS A 386 23.49 -23.02 6.81
C LYS A 386 23.24 -22.05 5.66
N GLU A 387 23.75 -22.36 4.47
CA GLU A 387 23.38 -21.65 3.25
C GLU A 387 21.86 -21.71 3.03
N GLY A 388 21.24 -20.60 2.64
CA GLY A 388 19.79 -20.53 2.46
C GLY A 388 19.18 -19.15 2.67
N VAL A 389 17.85 -19.09 2.54
CA VAL A 389 17.04 -17.88 2.75
C VAL A 389 16.62 -17.79 4.21
N TYR A 390 16.73 -16.59 4.76
CA TYR A 390 16.31 -16.25 6.12
C TYR A 390 15.42 -15.01 6.12
N TYR A 391 14.49 -14.96 7.06
CA TYR A 391 13.61 -13.82 7.28
C TYR A 391 14.03 -13.11 8.56
N TYR A 392 13.96 -11.78 8.59
CA TYR A 392 14.22 -11.01 9.80
C TYR A 392 13.01 -10.21 10.26
N SER A 393 12.97 -9.91 11.55
CA SER A 393 12.08 -8.95 12.18
C SER A 393 12.90 -8.01 13.06
N LEU A 394 12.64 -6.71 12.94
CA LEU A 394 13.17 -5.64 13.76
C LEU A 394 12.01 -4.98 14.47
N THR A 395 12.02 -4.93 15.80
CA THR A 395 10.91 -4.37 16.59
C THR A 395 11.38 -3.31 17.57
N ASN A 396 10.54 -2.28 17.74
CA ASN A 396 10.55 -1.43 18.91
C ASN A 396 9.14 -1.44 19.54
N LYS A 397 8.88 -0.55 20.50
CA LYS A 397 7.58 -0.47 21.19
C LYS A 397 6.41 -0.10 20.27
N ASN A 398 6.69 0.56 19.15
CA ASN A 398 5.71 1.22 18.29
C ASN A 398 5.69 0.68 16.85
N SER A 399 6.71 -0.05 16.40
CA SER A 399 6.87 -0.52 15.03
C SER A 399 7.57 -1.88 14.93
N GLU A 400 7.23 -2.61 13.87
CA GLU A 400 7.89 -3.84 13.44
C GLU A 400 8.23 -3.72 11.95
N VAL A 401 9.47 -4.03 11.57
CA VAL A 401 9.91 -4.14 10.17
C VAL A 401 10.36 -5.57 9.91
N ARG A 402 9.92 -6.14 8.80
CA ARG A 402 10.31 -7.49 8.36
C ARG A 402 11.01 -7.44 7.01
N GLY A 403 11.81 -8.46 6.73
CA GLY A 403 12.45 -8.59 5.42
C GLY A 403 13.19 -9.90 5.24
N LYS A 404 13.98 -9.98 4.16
CA LYS A 404 14.67 -11.20 3.71
C LYS A 404 16.17 -10.97 3.54
N VAL A 405 16.97 -11.94 3.98
CA VAL A 405 18.42 -11.98 3.76
C VAL A 405 18.85 -13.37 3.28
N ILE A 406 19.87 -13.42 2.43
CA ILE A 406 20.36 -14.65 1.80
C ILE A 406 21.73 -14.99 2.38
N LYS A 407 21.91 -16.22 2.86
CA LYS A 407 23.22 -16.75 3.24
C LYS A 407 23.83 -17.55 2.10
N ASN A 408 25.04 -17.15 1.71
CA ASN A 408 25.92 -17.86 0.79
C ASN A 408 26.87 -18.84 1.49
#